data_AF-A0A8J8ABS7-F1
#
_entry.id   AF-A0A8J8ABS7-F1
#
_cell.length_a   1.000
_cell.length_b   1.000
_cell.length_c   1.000
_cell.angle_alpha   90.00
_cell.angle_beta   90.00
_cell.angle_gamma   90.00
#
_symmetry.space_group_name_H-M   'P 1'
#
loop_
_entity.id
_entity.type
_entity.pdbx_description
1 polymer ?
#
loop_
_entity_poly.entity_id
_entity_poly.type
_entity_poly.pdbx_seq_one_letter_code
_entity_poly.pdbx_strand_id
1 'polypeptide(L)'
;MDLVDAIAVAVMVLFTLQFLGLAVRGGSKKELFLTLALWSMSLGVWVIYSASVEWGWDFYAYVSLMFAAVTFLLSVFGLYRLREEEGLGEFQKEI
;
A
#
# COMPACT_ATOMS: atom_id res chain seq x y z
N MET A 1 -16.40 14.82 -8.43
CA MET A 1 -15.18 14.47 -7.67
C MET A 1 -15.40 15.00 -6.29
N ASP A 2 -15.72 14.10 -5.37
CA ASP A 2 -16.06 14.47 -4.00
C ASP A 2 -14.78 14.81 -3.22
N LEU A 3 -14.90 15.47 -2.06
CA LEU A 3 -13.78 15.78 -1.18
C LEU A 3 -13.03 14.49 -0.78
N VAL A 4 -13.75 13.39 -0.62
CA VAL A 4 -13.20 12.06 -0.31
C VAL A 4 -12.28 11.56 -1.41
N ASP A 5 -12.69 11.69 -2.69
CA ASP A 5 -11.84 11.33 -3.83
C ASP A 5 -10.58 12.17 -3.88
N ALA A 6 -10.69 13.48 -3.64
CA ALA A 6 -9.55 14.38 -3.66
C ALA A 6 -8.53 13.99 -2.56
N ILE A 7 -9.00 13.66 -1.37
CA ILE A 7 -8.15 13.19 -0.26
C ILE A 7 -7.53 11.84 -0.61
N ALA A 8 -8.30 10.89 -1.14
CA ALA A 8 -7.80 9.58 -1.52
C ALA A 8 -6.69 9.68 -2.58
N VAL A 9 -6.91 10.49 -3.62
CA VAL A 9 -5.90 10.75 -4.66
C VAL A 9 -4.65 11.39 -4.05
N ALA A 10 -4.80 12.39 -3.18
CA ALA A 10 -3.66 13.03 -2.53
C ALA A 10 -2.84 12.04 -1.68
N VAL A 11 -3.51 11.20 -0.88
CA VAL A 11 -2.87 10.16 -0.06
C VAL A 11 -2.12 9.16 -0.94
N MET A 12 -2.75 8.70 -2.02
CA MET A 12 -2.15 7.75 -2.97
C MET A 12 -0.91 8.34 -3.63
N VAL A 13 -0.96 9.61 -4.06
CA VAL A 13 0.19 10.32 -4.64
C VAL A 13 1.32 10.45 -3.63
N LEU A 14 1.03 10.83 -2.38
CA LEU A 14 2.04 10.95 -1.33
C LEU A 14 2.75 9.62 -1.06
N PHE A 15 2.00 8.53 -0.95
CA PHE A 15 2.58 7.20 -0.78
C PHE A 15 3.40 6.76 -1.99
N THR A 16 2.95 7.05 -3.22
CA THR A 16 3.74 6.77 -4.43
C THR A 16 5.04 7.56 -4.45
N LEU A 17 5.01 8.85 -4.11
CA LEU A 17 6.21 9.68 -4.00
C LEU A 17 7.17 9.17 -2.92
N GLN A 18 6.63 8.76 -1.76
CA GLN A 18 7.43 8.17 -0.68
C GLN A 18 8.06 6.85 -1.12
N PHE A 19 7.30 5.97 -1.77
CA PHE A 19 7.80 4.70 -2.28
C PHE A 19 8.94 4.91 -3.30
N LEU A 20 8.74 5.79 -4.28
CA LEU A 20 9.77 6.14 -5.26
C LEU A 20 10.99 6.77 -4.60
N GLY A 21 10.78 7.67 -3.63
CA GLY A 21 11.85 8.29 -2.86
C GLY A 21 12.69 7.27 -2.10
N LEU A 22 12.06 6.30 -1.44
CA LEU A 22 12.74 5.20 -0.76
C LEU A 22 13.47 4.28 -1.76
N ALA A 23 12.85 3.99 -2.90
CA ALA A 23 13.41 3.10 -3.91
C ALA A 23 14.67 3.71 -4.55
N VAL A 24 14.66 5.02 -4.84
CA VAL A 24 15.80 5.73 -5.45
C VAL A 24 16.92 5.95 -4.44
N ARG A 25 16.60 6.26 -3.17
CA ARG A 25 17.62 6.52 -2.13
C ARG A 25 18.23 5.26 -1.54
N GLY A 26 17.76 4.07 -1.94
CA GLY A 26 18.17 2.81 -1.31
C GLY A 26 17.76 2.72 0.15
N GLY A 27 16.56 3.24 0.48
CA GLY A 27 16.00 3.21 1.84
C GLY A 27 15.77 1.78 2.36
N SER A 28 15.42 1.67 3.64
CA SER A 28 15.21 0.38 4.27
C SER A 28 14.16 -0.44 3.51
N LYS A 29 14.49 -1.70 3.19
CA LYS A 29 13.55 -2.60 2.50
C LYS A 29 12.26 -2.78 3.30
N LYS A 30 12.35 -2.74 4.64
CA LYS A 30 11.20 -2.71 5.55
C LYS A 30 10.28 -1.54 5.25
N GLU A 31 10.82 -0.33 5.16
CA GLU A 31 10.04 0.88 4.89
C GLU A 31 9.41 0.85 3.50
N LEU A 32 10.11 0.30 2.51
CA LEU A 32 9.59 0.11 1.16
C LEU A 32 8.35 -0.77 1.15
N PHE A 33 8.44 -1.98 1.73
CA PHE A 33 7.29 -2.88 1.79
C PHE A 33 6.20 -2.35 2.75
N LEU A 34 6.54 -1.66 3.83
CA LEU A 34 5.52 -1.05 4.68
C LEU A 34 4.73 0.03 3.92
N THR A 35 5.44 0.89 3.19
CA THR A 35 4.84 1.95 2.37
C THR A 35 3.96 1.37 1.27
N LEU A 36 4.42 0.30 0.60
CA LEU A 36 3.66 -0.38 -0.44
C LEU A 36 2.40 -1.08 0.15
N ALA A 37 2.50 -1.67 1.34
CA ALA A 37 1.35 -2.27 2.02
C ALA A 37 0.30 -1.21 2.39
N LEU A 38 0.73 -0.07 2.94
CA LEU A 38 -0.16 1.05 3.29
C LEU A 38 -0.83 1.65 2.05
N TRP A 39 -0.06 1.87 0.98
CA TRP A 39 -0.60 2.32 -0.32
C TRP A 39 -1.69 1.36 -0.82
N SER A 40 -1.44 0.06 -0.73
CA SER A 40 -2.39 -0.96 -1.16
C SER A 40 -3.66 -1.00 -0.32
N MET A 41 -3.54 -0.82 1.00
CA MET A 41 -4.69 -0.70 1.89
C MET A 41 -5.51 0.55 1.58
N SER A 42 -4.86 1.69 1.34
CA SER A 42 -5.54 2.94 0.96
C SER A 42 -6.32 2.78 -0.35
N LEU A 43 -5.72 2.13 -1.36
CA LEU A 43 -6.42 1.81 -2.60
C LEU A 43 -7.64 0.92 -2.34
N GLY A 44 -7.48 -0.14 -1.56
CA GLY A 44 -8.58 -1.05 -1.24
C GLY A 44 -9.74 -0.36 -0.53
N VAL A 45 -9.45 0.48 0.47
CA VAL A 45 -10.48 1.24 1.21
C VAL A 45 -11.22 2.20 0.28
N TRP A 46 -10.49 2.94 -0.56
CA TRP A 46 -11.11 3.89 -1.50
C TRP A 46 -11.98 3.17 -2.52
N VAL A 47 -11.50 2.07 -3.14
CA VAL A 47 -12.29 1.30 -4.11
C VAL A 47 -13.55 0.72 -3.48
N ILE A 48 -13.46 0.17 -2.26
CA ILE A 48 -14.64 -0.35 -1.54
C ILE A 48 -15.65 0.77 -1.28
N TYR A 49 -15.18 1.94 -0.83
CA TYR A 49 -16.02 3.10 -0.59
C TYR A 49 -16.73 3.55 -1.88
N SER A 50 -15.97 3.84 -2.94
CA SER A 50 -16.52 4.34 -4.20
C SER A 50 -17.47 3.31 -4.86
N ALA A 51 -17.14 2.01 -4.80
CA ALA A 51 -18.02 0.96 -5.30
C ALA A 51 -19.31 0.83 -4.47
N SER A 52 -19.26 1.08 -3.16
CA SER A 52 -20.42 0.95 -2.28
C SER A 52 -21.31 2.19 -2.27
N VAL A 53 -20.75 3.38 -2.49
CA VAL A 53 -21.42 4.66 -2.29
C VAL A 53 -21.74 5.36 -3.61
N GLU A 54 -20.89 5.22 -4.63
CA GLU A 54 -21.00 6.06 -5.83
C GLU A 54 -21.34 5.28 -7.11
N TRP A 55 -20.53 4.29 -7.50
CA TRP A 55 -20.57 3.74 -8.87
C TRP A 55 -20.95 2.26 -8.97
N GLY A 56 -21.16 1.58 -7.83
CA GLY A 56 -21.53 0.17 -7.80
C GLY A 56 -20.34 -0.79 -7.95
N TRP A 57 -20.61 -2.08 -7.80
CA TRP A 57 -19.63 -3.16 -7.95
C TRP A 57 -19.54 -3.59 -9.42
N ASP A 58 -18.59 -3.02 -10.15
CA ASP A 58 -18.33 -3.35 -11.54
C ASP A 58 -17.00 -4.09 -11.74
N PHE A 59 -16.72 -4.47 -13.00
CA PHE A 59 -15.47 -5.15 -13.36
C PHE A 59 -14.22 -4.36 -12.93
N TYR A 60 -14.24 -3.03 -13.05
CA TYR A 60 -13.11 -2.18 -12.70
C TYR A 60 -12.86 -2.15 -11.18
N ALA A 61 -13.91 -2.14 -10.37
CA ALA A 61 -13.81 -2.26 -8.92
C ALA A 61 -13.17 -3.60 -8.52
N TYR A 62 -13.61 -4.71 -9.11
CA TYR A 62 -13.02 -6.03 -8.84
C TYR A 62 -11.56 -6.14 -9.26
N VAL A 63 -11.21 -5.64 -10.44
CA VAL A 63 -9.82 -5.63 -10.93
C VAL A 63 -8.93 -4.79 -10.01
N SER A 64 -9.39 -3.61 -9.61
CA SER A 64 -8.64 -2.72 -8.71
C SER A 64 -8.46 -3.34 -7.33
N LEU A 65 -9.47 -4.04 -6.80
CA LEU A 65 -9.36 -4.75 -5.53
C LEU A 65 -8.45 -5.96 -5.61
N MET A 66 -8.49 -6.73 -6.69
CA MET A 66 -7.55 -7.83 -6.91
C MET A 66 -6.11 -7.30 -6.96
N PHE A 67 -5.90 -6.17 -7.63
CA PHE A 67 -4.59 -5.53 -7.68
C PHE A 67 -4.12 -5.08 -6.28
N ALA A 68 -5.01 -4.45 -5.49
CA ALA A 68 -4.74 -4.08 -4.12
C ALA A 68 -4.44 -5.31 -3.22
N ALA A 69 -5.19 -6.40 -3.39
CA ALA A 69 -4.97 -7.62 -2.63
C ALA A 69 -3.61 -8.26 -2.94
N VAL A 70 -3.27 -8.42 -4.23
CA VAL A 70 -2.00 -9.01 -4.67
C VAL A 70 -0.82 -8.15 -4.23
N THR A 71 -0.90 -6.83 -4.42
CA THR A 71 0.16 -5.90 -4.01
C THR A 71 0.37 -5.95 -2.50
N PHE A 72 -0.71 -5.98 -1.72
CA PHE A 72 -0.63 -6.13 -0.27
C PHE A 72 0.04 -7.45 0.14
N LEU A 73 -0.37 -8.58 -0.45
CA LEU A 73 0.20 -9.89 -0.16
C LEU A 73 1.68 -9.96 -0.50
N LEU A 74 2.10 -9.44 -1.65
CA LEU A 74 3.52 -9.36 -2.03
C LEU A 74 4.31 -8.52 -1.03
N SER A 75 3.71 -7.43 -0.54
CA SER A 75 4.36 -6.56 0.42
C SER A 75 4.53 -7.22 1.79
N VAL A 76 3.48 -7.86 2.30
CA VAL A 76 3.52 -8.62 3.56
C VAL A 76 4.49 -9.79 3.46
N PHE A 77 4.51 -10.49 2.33
CA PHE A 77 5.48 -11.55 2.08
C PHE A 77 6.92 -11.02 2.06
N GLY A 78 7.16 -9.86 1.42
CA GLY A 78 8.45 -9.17 1.44
C GLY A 78 8.89 -8.81 2.86
N LEU A 79 7.98 -8.30 3.69
CA LEU A 79 8.23 -8.03 5.11
C LEU A 79 8.54 -9.29 5.91
N TYR A 80 7.81 -10.37 5.67
CA TYR A 80 8.03 -11.64 6.36
C TYR A 80 9.40 -12.22 6.03
N ARG A 81 9.78 -12.23 4.75
CA ARG A 81 11.08 -12.69 4.31
C ARG A 81 12.23 -11.84 4.85
N LEU A 82 12.06 -10.51 4.89
CA LEU A 82 13.05 -9.62 5.52
C LEU A 82 13.25 -9.95 7.00
N ARG A 83 12.15 -10.23 7.71
CA ARG A 83 12.21 -10.62 9.12
C ARG A 83 12.99 -11.93 9.31
N GLU A 84 12.89 -12.88 8.38
CA GLU A 84 13.69 -14.11 8.39
C GLU A 84 15.17 -13.85 8.06
N GLU A 85 15.45 -12.95 7.11
CA GLU A 85 16.82 -12.60 6.68
C GLU A 85 17.59 -11.79 7.74
N GLU A 86 16.93 -10.88 8.46
CA GLU A 86 17.58 -9.97 9.43
C GLU A 86 17.72 -10.58 10.84
N GLY A 87 17.05 -11.71 11.12
CA GLY A 87 17.05 -12.32 12.45
C GLY A 87 16.34 -11.44 13.50
N LEU A 88 15.75 -12.06 14.52
CA LEU A 88 14.89 -11.43 15.53
C LEU A 88 15.51 -10.26 16.36
N GLY A 89 16.76 -9.85 16.09
CA GLY A 89 17.54 -8.95 16.94
C GLY A 89 17.56 -7.45 16.57
N GLU A 90 17.48 -7.09 15.29
CA GLU A 90 17.63 -5.68 14.88
C GLU A 90 16.30 -4.94 14.65
N PHE A 91 15.24 -5.65 14.27
CA PHE A 91 13.94 -5.02 13.97
C PHE A 91 13.23 -4.39 15.18
N GLN A 92 13.60 -4.80 16.41
CA GLN A 92 13.01 -4.30 17.66
C GLN A 92 13.72 -3.04 18.21
N LYS A 93 14.90 -2.67 17.70
CA LYS A 93 15.64 -1.48 18.17
C LYS A 93 15.26 -0.17 17.48
N GLU A 94 14.41 -0.21 16.45
CA GLU A 94 14.00 0.96 15.67
C GLU A 94 12.56 1.45 15.94
N ILE A 95 11.85 0.89 16.94
CA ILE A 95 10.53 1.37 17.40
C ILE A 95 10.66 1.82 18.85
#